data_AF-A0A0B5B9H2-F1
#
_entry.id   AF-A0A0B5B9H2-F1
#
_cell.length_a   1.000
_cell.length_b   1.000
_cell.length_c   1.000
_cell.angle_alpha   90.00
_cell.angle_beta   90.00
_cell.angle_gamma   90.00
#
_symmetry.space_group_name_H-M   'P 1'
#
loop_
_entity.id
_entity.type
_entity.pdbx_description
1 polymer ?
#
loop_
_entity_poly.entity_id
_entity_poly.type
_entity_poly.pdbx_seq_one_letter_code
_entity_poly.pdbx_strand_id
1 'polypeptide(L)'
;MDCIALKKFIATDSHLSQIHFLLKTKAKRGESHALVYNAGRFFDRHEDNCHRELVFLRGSSFEAALRSGLIRLGLAILAAGFGIVVRNLIAVVAIPLVVFLLRGQATMIRRAYLYDRCLKDYLTSLRQTRPHRREAFLKEVSEREPCIADCDRT
;
A
#
# COMPACT_ATOMS: atom_id res chain seq x y z
N MET A 1 -14.98 -17.58 7.20
CA MET A 1 -14.79 -16.68 6.06
C MET A 1 -15.73 -17.16 5.00
N ASP A 2 -16.56 -16.30 4.44
CA ASP A 2 -17.45 -16.72 3.35
C ASP A 2 -16.62 -17.00 2.10
N CYS A 3 -17.07 -17.94 1.25
CA CYS A 3 -16.40 -18.28 -0.02
C CYS A 3 -16.16 -17.03 -0.90
N ILE A 4 -17.01 -16.00 -0.79
CA ILE A 4 -16.84 -14.69 -1.45
C ILE A 4 -15.63 -13.92 -0.91
N ALA A 5 -15.42 -13.91 0.41
CA ALA A 5 -14.27 -13.25 1.03
C ALA A 5 -12.97 -13.98 0.66
N LEU A 6 -12.98 -15.31 0.61
CA LEU A 6 -11.86 -16.13 0.13
C LEU A 6 -11.50 -15.83 -1.33
N LYS A 7 -12.50 -15.78 -2.21
CA LYS A 7 -12.32 -15.40 -3.62
C LYS A 7 -11.76 -14.00 -3.80
N LYS A 8 -12.30 -13.01 -3.08
CA LYS A 8 -11.76 -11.63 -3.12
C LYS A 8 -10.31 -11.59 -2.65
N PHE A 9 -9.94 -12.38 -1.64
CA PHE A 9 -8.57 -12.47 -1.15
C PHE A 9 -7.61 -13.12 -2.16
N ILE A 10 -8.10 -14.09 -2.94
CA ILE A 10 -7.32 -14.81 -3.97
C ILE A 10 -7.20 -14.01 -5.27
N ALA A 11 -8.25 -13.27 -5.64
CA ALA A 11 -8.25 -12.42 -6.84
C ALA A 11 -7.17 -11.33 -6.78
N THR A 12 -6.77 -10.91 -5.58
CA THR A 12 -5.74 -9.89 -5.36
C THR A 12 -4.33 -10.38 -5.72
N ASP A 13 -4.07 -11.69 -5.82
CA ASP A 13 -2.72 -12.21 -6.10
C ASP A 13 -2.76 -13.57 -6.84
N SER A 14 -2.33 -13.58 -8.11
CA SER A 14 -2.41 -14.75 -9.00
C SER A 14 -1.67 -15.99 -8.49
N HIS A 15 -0.61 -15.82 -7.68
CA HIS A 15 0.13 -16.92 -7.06
C HIS A 15 -0.66 -17.59 -5.91
N LEU A 16 -1.66 -16.91 -5.35
CA LEU A 16 -2.53 -17.45 -4.30
C LEU A 16 -3.56 -18.46 -4.84
N SER A 17 -3.76 -18.52 -6.15
CA SER A 17 -4.66 -19.47 -6.81
C SER A 17 -4.25 -20.94 -6.65
N GLN A 18 -2.94 -21.21 -6.52
CA GLN A 18 -2.38 -22.55 -6.27
C GLN A 18 -2.55 -22.97 -4.80
N ILE A 19 -2.41 -22.02 -3.88
CA ILE A 19 -2.58 -22.27 -2.45
C ILE A 19 -4.07 -22.45 -2.11
N HIS A 20 -4.97 -21.74 -2.78
CA HIS A 20 -6.41 -22.00 -2.70
C HIS A 20 -6.76 -23.43 -3.13
N PHE A 21 -6.17 -23.91 -4.23
CA PHE A 21 -6.38 -25.29 -4.68
C PHE A 21 -5.91 -26.30 -3.62
N LEU A 22 -4.76 -26.04 -2.98
CA LEU A 22 -4.27 -26.87 -1.87
C LEU A 22 -5.20 -26.84 -0.66
N LEU A 23 -5.68 -25.66 -0.23
CA LEU A 23 -6.65 -25.54 0.88
C LEU A 23 -7.93 -26.33 0.57
N LYS A 24 -8.50 -26.13 -0.62
CA LYS A 24 -9.70 -26.84 -1.05
C LYS A 24 -9.49 -28.35 -1.11
N THR A 25 -8.36 -28.80 -1.66
CA THR A 25 -8.05 -30.24 -1.79
C THR A 25 -7.89 -30.88 -0.42
N LYS A 26 -7.30 -30.16 0.54
CA LYS A 26 -7.12 -30.65 1.92
C LYS A 26 -8.43 -30.65 2.70
N ALA A 27 -9.26 -29.62 2.55
CA ALA A 27 -10.62 -29.58 3.12
C ALA A 27 -11.51 -30.71 2.58
N LYS A 28 -11.48 -30.98 1.27
CA LYS A 28 -12.24 -32.11 0.66
C LYS A 28 -11.80 -33.48 1.15
N ARG A 29 -10.55 -33.61 1.61
CA ARG A 29 -9.99 -34.86 2.15
C ARG A 29 -10.19 -34.99 3.66
N GLY A 30 -10.78 -33.99 4.33
CA GLY A 30 -10.91 -33.94 5.79
C GLY A 30 -9.56 -33.88 6.50
N GLU A 31 -8.51 -33.37 5.84
CA GLU A 31 -7.17 -33.25 6.42
C GLU A 31 -7.05 -31.93 7.21
N SER A 32 -7.80 -31.78 8.31
CA SER A 32 -7.94 -30.51 9.05
C SER A 32 -6.60 -29.92 9.52
N HIS A 33 -5.65 -30.74 9.98
CA HIS A 33 -4.31 -30.26 10.37
C HIS A 33 -3.52 -29.70 9.18
N ALA A 34 -3.59 -30.36 8.03
CA ALA A 34 -2.92 -29.90 6.81
C ALA A 34 -3.61 -28.64 6.25
N LEU A 35 -4.92 -28.52 6.41
CA LEU A 35 -5.68 -27.32 6.05
C LEU A 35 -5.18 -26.11 6.84
N VAL A 36 -5.15 -26.19 8.17
CA VAL A 36 -4.71 -25.11 9.06
C VAL A 36 -3.23 -24.74 8.80
N TYR A 37 -2.37 -25.74 8.59
CA TYR A 37 -0.96 -25.50 8.25
C TYR A 37 -0.79 -24.71 6.95
N ASN A 38 -1.49 -25.13 5.90
CA ASN A 38 -1.44 -24.44 4.61
C ASN A 38 -2.09 -23.06 4.66
N ALA A 39 -3.13 -22.88 5.49
CA ALA A 39 -3.78 -21.59 5.69
C ALA A 39 -2.84 -20.60 6.39
N GLY A 40 -2.04 -21.08 7.35
CA GLY A 40 -1.02 -20.25 7.99
C GLY A 40 0.01 -19.75 6.97
N ARG A 41 0.54 -20.66 6.14
CA ARG A 41 1.46 -20.31 5.06
C ARG A 41 0.87 -19.34 4.05
N PHE A 42 -0.42 -19.48 3.74
CA PHE A 42 -1.15 -18.56 2.88
C PHE A 42 -1.18 -17.15 3.46
N PHE A 43 -1.61 -17.02 4.73
CA PHE A 43 -1.69 -15.74 5.42
C PHE A 43 -0.33 -15.06 5.48
N ASP A 44 0.71 -15.81 5.87
CA ASP A 44 2.07 -15.28 6.00
C ASP A 44 2.57 -14.73 4.66
N ARG A 45 2.34 -15.46 3.54
CA ARG A 45 2.77 -15.02 2.21
C ARG A 45 1.99 -13.81 1.69
N HIS A 46 0.68 -13.77 1.93
CA HIS A 46 -0.14 -12.63 1.55
C HIS A 46 0.25 -11.36 2.32
N GLU A 47 0.49 -11.47 3.63
CA GLU A 47 0.98 -10.34 4.44
C GLU A 47 2.33 -9.83 3.96
N ASP A 48 3.28 -10.72 3.66
CA ASP A 48 4.61 -10.33 3.18
C ASP A 48 4.55 -9.64 1.81
N ASN A 49 3.62 -10.04 0.93
CA ASN A 49 3.37 -9.38 -0.34
C ASN A 49 2.73 -8.00 -0.14
N CYS A 50 1.64 -7.92 0.63
CA CYS A 50 0.96 -6.67 0.94
C CYS A 50 1.89 -5.67 1.62
N HIS A 51 2.71 -6.11 2.58
CA HIS A 51 3.70 -5.27 3.25
C HIS A 51 4.75 -4.75 2.25
N ARG A 52 5.27 -5.59 1.36
CA ARG A 52 6.22 -5.16 0.32
C ARG A 52 5.61 -4.12 -0.63
N GLU A 53 4.38 -4.33 -1.07
CA GLU A 53 3.68 -3.37 -1.93
C GLU A 53 3.44 -2.03 -1.22
N LEU A 54 3.02 -2.06 0.04
CA LEU A 54 2.83 -0.84 0.84
C LEU A 54 4.15 -0.09 1.08
N VAL A 55 5.26 -0.81 1.33
CA VAL A 55 6.60 -0.21 1.45
C VAL A 55 7.06 0.37 0.12
N PHE A 56 6.82 -0.32 -0.99
CA PHE A 56 7.14 0.18 -2.33
C PHE A 56 6.35 1.46 -2.65
N LEU A 57 5.03 1.45 -2.41
CA LEU A 57 4.14 2.61 -2.58
C LEU A 57 4.60 3.81 -1.74
N ARG A 58 5.06 3.56 -0.52
CA ARG A 58 5.64 4.59 0.36
C ARG A 58 6.85 5.26 -0.28
N GLY A 59 7.81 4.46 -0.74
CA GLY A 59 9.03 4.95 -1.40
C GLY A 59 8.72 5.72 -2.68
N SER A 60 7.91 5.14 -3.57
CA SER A 60 7.59 5.73 -4.87
C SER A 60 6.82 7.04 -4.76
N SER A 61 5.87 7.14 -3.83
CA SER A 61 5.00 8.33 -3.69
C SER A 61 5.75 9.51 -3.08
N PHE A 62 6.56 9.26 -2.05
CA PHE A 62 7.35 10.30 -1.40
C PHE A 62 8.48 10.80 -2.30
N GLU A 63 9.24 9.90 -2.92
CA GLU A 63 10.31 10.28 -3.85
C GLU A 63 9.79 11.06 -5.07
N ALA A 64 8.64 10.66 -5.63
CA ALA A 64 8.01 11.38 -6.73
C ALA A 64 7.58 12.80 -6.33
N ALA A 65 6.98 12.96 -5.14
CA ALA A 65 6.59 14.27 -4.62
C ALA A 65 7.81 15.17 -4.36
N LEU A 66 8.89 14.60 -3.81
CA LEU A 66 10.12 15.32 -3.48
C LEU A 66 10.87 15.74 -4.75
N ARG A 67 11.00 14.84 -5.72
CA ARG A 67 11.61 15.11 -7.04
C ARG A 67 10.85 16.19 -7.80
N SER A 68 9.51 16.07 -7.86
CA SER A 68 8.66 17.07 -8.50
C SER A 68 8.78 18.44 -7.81
N GLY A 69 8.82 18.45 -6.48
CA GLY A 69 9.04 19.66 -5.69
C GLY A 69 10.39 20.32 -5.96
N LEU A 70 11.48 19.56 -5.99
CA LEU A 70 12.83 20.06 -6.27
C LEU A 70 12.96 20.62 -7.70
N ILE A 71 12.40 19.94 -8.70
CA ILE A 71 12.42 20.42 -10.10
C ILE A 71 11.69 21.78 -10.20
N ARG A 72 10.51 21.88 -9.59
CA ARG A 72 9.72 23.13 -9.62
C ARG A 72 10.38 24.26 -8.83
N LEU A 73 11.04 23.93 -7.72
CA LEU A 73 11.84 24.89 -6.95
C LEU A 73 13.02 25.41 -7.79
N GLY A 74 13.76 24.52 -8.46
CA GLY A 74 14.85 24.87 -9.36
C GLY A 74 14.41 25.79 -10.49
N LEU A 75 13.27 25.47 -11.13
CA LEU A 75 12.67 26.33 -12.17
C LEU A 75 12.26 27.70 -11.62
N ALA A 76 11.70 27.76 -10.41
CA ALA A 76 11.33 29.01 -9.77
C ALA A 76 12.55 29.88 -9.43
N ILE A 77 13.66 29.29 -8.97
CA ILE A 77 14.92 29.99 -8.71
C ILE A 77 15.51 30.53 -10.01
N LEU A 78 15.53 29.74 -11.08
CA LEU A 78 16.02 30.18 -12.39
C LEU A 78 15.15 31.32 -12.97
N ALA A 79 13.82 31.21 -12.86
CA ALA A 79 12.90 32.26 -13.31
C ALA A 79 13.06 33.55 -12.50
N ALA A 80 13.24 33.46 -11.18
CA ALA A 80 13.50 34.61 -10.32
C ALA A 80 14.85 35.27 -10.64
N GLY A 81 15.91 34.47 -10.83
CA GLY A 81 17.23 34.95 -11.23
C GLY A 81 17.21 35.68 -12.57
N PHE A 82 16.48 35.15 -13.55
CA PHE A 82 16.32 35.79 -14.86
C PHE A 82 15.45 37.06 -14.80
N GLY A 83 14.39 37.06 -14.00
CA GLY A 83 13.52 38.22 -13.78
C GLY A 83 14.21 39.40 -13.08
N ILE A 84 15.22 39.15 -12.25
CA ILE A 84 16.05 40.21 -11.63
C ILE A 84 16.97 40.86 -12.67
N VAL A 85 17.49 40.09 -13.64
CA VAL A 85 18.36 40.60 -14.71
C VAL A 85 17.55 41.41 -15.74
N VAL A 86 16.29 41.03 -16.01
CA VAL A 86 15.44 41.65 -17.03
C VAL A 86 14.43 42.62 -16.39
N ARG A 87 14.85 43.88 -16.16
CA ARG A 87 14.01 45.05 -15.76
C ARG A 87 13.20 44.94 -14.45
N ASN A 88 13.33 45.97 -13.60
CA ASN A 88 12.64 46.14 -12.31
C ASN A 88 11.11 45.92 -12.32
N LEU A 89 10.41 46.16 -13.44
CA LEU A 89 8.95 45.97 -13.52
C LEU A 89 8.52 44.49 -13.50
N ILE A 90 9.33 43.60 -14.08
CA ILE A 90 9.02 42.16 -14.14
C ILE A 90 9.31 41.50 -12.78
N ALA A 91 10.32 41.99 -12.07
CA ALA A 91 10.66 41.54 -10.72
C ALA A 91 9.49 41.71 -9.72
N VAL A 92 8.71 42.78 -9.84
CA VAL A 92 7.54 43.04 -8.96
C VAL A 92 6.44 41.98 -9.14
N VAL A 93 6.26 41.44 -10.35
CA VAL A 93 5.26 40.39 -10.65
C VAL A 93 5.82 38.99 -10.36
N ALA A 94 7.14 38.80 -10.52
CA ALA A 94 7.80 37.54 -10.24
C ALA A 94 7.77 37.16 -8.75
N ILE A 95 7.91 38.13 -7.83
CA ILE A 95 7.93 37.87 -6.39
C ILE A 95 6.62 37.22 -5.88
N PRO A 96 5.41 37.76 -6.14
CA PRO A 96 4.16 37.11 -5.74
C PRO A 96 3.96 35.72 -6.35
N LEU A 97 4.35 35.55 -7.62
CA LEU A 97 4.24 34.27 -8.32
C LEU A 97 5.13 33.21 -7.67
N VAL A 98 6.38 33.56 -7.35
CA VAL A 98 7.31 32.69 -6.64
C VAL A 98 6.78 32.34 -5.25
N VAL A 99 6.26 33.32 -4.49
CA VAL A 99 5.66 33.07 -3.17
C VAL A 99 4.44 32.13 -3.26
N PHE A 100 3.59 32.30 -4.27
CA PHE A 100 2.44 31.42 -4.52
C PHE A 100 2.89 29.99 -4.87
N LEU A 101 3.87 29.85 -5.76
CA LEU A 101 4.45 28.55 -6.13
C LEU A 101 5.09 27.86 -4.93
N LEU A 102 5.85 28.58 -4.11
CA LEU A 102 6.48 28.06 -2.89
C LEU A 102 5.43 27.58 -1.87
N ARG A 103 4.34 28.34 -1.67
CA ARG A 103 3.23 27.90 -0.81
C ARG A 103 2.52 26.65 -1.34
N GLY A 104 2.31 26.57 -2.65
CA GLY A 104 1.75 25.38 -3.30
C GLY A 104 2.63 24.15 -3.08
N GLN A 105 3.95 24.28 -3.26
CA GLN A 105 4.91 23.22 -3.02
C GLN A 105 5.00 22.82 -1.55
N ALA A 106 5.06 23.78 -0.64
CA ALA A 106 5.07 23.52 0.80
C ALA A 106 3.82 22.72 1.23
N THR A 107 2.67 23.01 0.62
CA THR A 107 1.42 22.27 0.88
C THR A 107 1.46 20.85 0.33
N MET A 108 1.99 20.64 -0.89
CA MET A 108 2.15 19.30 -1.47
C MET A 108 3.14 18.44 -0.66
N ILE A 109 4.29 19.01 -0.28
CA ILE A 109 5.30 18.33 0.55
C ILE A 109 4.71 18.00 1.92
N ARG A 110 3.97 18.92 2.53
CA ARG A 110 3.30 18.69 3.81
C ARG A 110 2.26 17.57 3.71
N ARG A 111 1.46 17.53 2.63
CA ARG A 111 0.51 16.43 2.39
C ARG A 111 1.25 15.10 2.21
N ALA A 112 2.28 15.06 1.36
CA ALA A 112 3.09 13.86 1.15
C ALA A 112 3.73 13.36 2.45
N TYR A 113 4.24 14.27 3.29
CA TYR A 113 4.77 13.95 4.62
C TYR A 113 3.71 13.39 5.57
N LEU A 114 2.50 13.96 5.59
CA LEU A 114 1.39 13.43 6.37
C LEU A 114 0.97 12.04 5.89
N TYR A 115 0.90 11.82 4.58
CA TYR A 115 0.63 10.49 4.01
C TYR A 115 1.73 9.49 4.37
N ASP A 116 3.01 9.86 4.29
CA ASP A 116 4.14 9.00 4.69
C ASP A 116 4.02 8.60 6.17
N ARG A 117 3.72 9.57 7.04
CA ARG A 117 3.54 9.34 8.47
C ARG A 117 2.36 8.39 8.74
N CYS A 118 1.19 8.66 8.17
CA CYS A 118 0.02 7.80 8.32
C CYS A 118 0.29 6.38 7.82
N LEU A 119 0.98 6.24 6.68
CA LEU A 119 1.34 4.94 6.12
C LEU A 119 2.36 4.20 6.98
N LYS A 120 3.33 4.91 7.57
CA LYS A 120 4.27 4.33 8.55
C LYS A 120 3.56 3.85 9.81
N ASP A 121 2.65 4.64 10.34
CA ASP A 121 1.87 4.28 11.53
C ASP A 121 0.96 3.08 11.22
N TYR A 122 0.37 3.03 10.03
CA TYR A 122 -0.41 1.90 9.54
C TYR A 122 0.42 0.62 9.40
N LEU A 123 1.61 0.68 8.78
CA LEU A 123 2.53 -0.46 8.68
C LEU A 123 2.95 -0.98 10.06
N THR A 124 3.15 -0.08 11.02
CA THR A 124 3.48 -0.44 12.40
C THR A 124 2.32 -1.15 13.08
N SER A 125 1.10 -0.63 12.93
CA SER A 125 -0.13 -1.26 13.43
C SER A 125 -0.38 -2.63 12.78
N LEU A 126 -0.16 -2.77 11.47
CA LEU A 126 -0.24 -4.05 10.77
C LEU A 126 0.71 -5.08 11.39
N ARG A 127 1.97 -4.69 11.63
CA ARG A 127 2.97 -5.57 12.26
C ARG A 127 2.58 -5.99 13.67
N GLN A 128 2.03 -5.08 14.48
CA GLN A 128 1.60 -5.36 15.85
C GLN A 128 0.37 -6.27 15.90
N THR A 129 -0.58 -6.10 14.98
CA THR A 129 -1.82 -6.87 14.94
C THR A 129 -1.72 -8.19 14.18
N ARG A 130 -0.60 -8.43 13.47
CA ARG A 130 -0.32 -9.65 12.71
C ARG A 130 -0.64 -10.95 13.47
N PRO A 131 -0.14 -11.21 14.70
CA PRO A 131 -0.41 -12.47 15.38
C PRO A 131 -1.90 -12.70 15.64
N HIS A 132 -2.62 -11.66 16.08
CA HIS A 132 -4.07 -11.72 16.29
C HIS A 132 -4.84 -11.96 14.99
N ARG A 133 -4.48 -11.25 13.90
CA ARG A 133 -5.13 -11.43 12.59
C ARG A 133 -4.87 -12.83 12.02
N ARG A 134 -3.65 -13.35 12.19
CA ARG A 134 -3.29 -14.71 11.80
C ARG A 134 -4.09 -15.75 12.57
N GLU A 135 -4.18 -15.61 13.89
CA GLU A 135 -4.95 -16.51 14.75
C GLU A 135 -6.44 -16.49 14.40
N ALA A 136 -7.02 -15.29 14.24
CA ALA A 136 -8.41 -15.13 13.81
C ALA A 136 -8.67 -15.80 12.45
N PHE A 137 -7.79 -15.60 11.47
CA PHE A 137 -7.88 -16.24 10.16
C PHE A 137 -7.81 -17.77 10.26
N LEU A 138 -6.86 -18.31 11.02
CA LEU A 138 -6.70 -19.76 11.19
C LEU A 138 -7.90 -20.40 11.89
N LYS A 139 -8.39 -19.75 12.95
CA LYS A 139 -9.60 -20.17 13.66
C LYS A 139 -10.79 -20.20 12.71
N GLU A 140 -10.97 -19.13 11.95
CA GLU A 140 -12.06 -19.00 10.98
C GLU A 140 -11.98 -20.04 9.84
N VAL A 141 -10.78 -20.42 9.40
CA VAL A 141 -10.57 -21.51 8.42
C VAL A 141 -10.92 -22.87 9.03
N SER A 142 -10.52 -23.12 10.27
CA SER A 142 -10.81 -24.39 10.96
C SER A 142 -12.31 -24.58 11.22
N GLU A 143 -13.01 -23.50 11.60
CA GLU A 143 -14.45 -23.54 11.89
C GLU A 143 -15.31 -23.67 10.63
N ARG A 144 -14.78 -23.29 9.46
CA ARG A 144 -15.51 -23.27 8.19
C ARG A 144 -14.97 -24.23 7.13
N GLU A 145 -14.28 -25.28 7.56
CA GLU A 145 -13.75 -26.34 6.69
C GLU A 145 -14.76 -26.87 5.64
N PRO A 146 -16.05 -27.16 5.98
CA PRO A 146 -17.01 -27.66 4.99
C PRO A 146 -17.31 -26.64 3.88
N CYS A 147 -17.42 -25.36 4.25
CA CYS A 147 -17.69 -24.28 3.30
C CYS A 147 -16.51 -24.04 2.35
N ILE A 148 -15.28 -24.27 2.81
CA ILE A 148 -14.07 -24.16 1.99
C ILE A 148 -13.95 -25.34 1.01
N ALA A 149 -14.36 -26.54 1.42
CA ALA A 149 -14.39 -27.73 0.56
C ALA A 149 -15.31 -27.53 -0.66
N ASP A 150 -16.45 -26.87 -0.46
CA ASP A 150 -17.48 -26.61 -1.48
C ASP A 150 -17.27 -25.30 -2.24
N CYS A 151 -16.24 -24.53 -1.93
CA CYS A 151 -15.97 -23.25 -2.58
C CYS A 151 -15.44 -23.46 -4.01
N ASP A 152 -16.30 -23.35 -5.01
CA ASP A 152 -15.92 -23.38 -6.43
C ASP A 152 -15.30 -22.06 -6.90
N ARG A 153 -14.40 -22.12 -7.89
CA ARG A 153 -13.59 -20.96 -8.34
C ARG A 153 -14.42 -19.82 -8.93
N THR A 154 -15.68 -20.07 -9.30
CA THR A 154 -16.61 -19.13 -9.95
C THR A 154 -17.24 -18.17 -8.98
#